data_AF-A0A4R1R369-F1
#
_entry.id   AF-A0A4R1R369-F1
#
_cell.length_a   1.000
_cell.length_b   1.000
_cell.length_c   1.000
_cell.angle_alpha   90.00
_cell.angle_beta   90.00
_cell.angle_gamma   90.00
#
_symmetry.space_group_name_H-M   'P 1'
#
loop_
_entity.id
_entity.type
_entity.pdbx_description
1 polymer ?
#
loop_
_entity_poly.entity_id
_entity_poly.type
_entity_poly.pdbx_seq_one_letter_code
_entity_poly.pdbx_strand_id
1 'polypeptide(L)'
;MKKWLMGLLVAALVMTGSLSVLAKPHRFYGRPEKPYAGRNHRVREDARYVIHRTAQTIYDAQRAAEFGRRYDGLRWAIGHQQRARQLYDDGWYQDAIYHSLRARDFAVQVIQANRERPRRELFLNETERRYSQNAPKKDKLDIKLDFAKVGDELKLVRLKLGLDINQ
;
A
#
# COMPACT_ATOMS: atom_id res chain seq x y z
N MET A 1 -32.40 -51.23 0.75
CA MET A 1 -32.03 -50.01 0.00
C MET A 1 -32.31 -48.67 0.73
N LYS A 2 -32.93 -48.65 1.93
CA LYS A 2 -33.21 -47.39 2.66
C LYS A 2 -32.06 -46.85 3.53
N LYS A 3 -31.03 -47.65 3.85
CA LYS A 3 -29.93 -47.25 4.75
C LYS A 3 -28.87 -46.36 4.09
N TRP A 4 -28.74 -46.41 2.76
CA TRP A 4 -27.78 -45.60 1.99
C TRP A 4 -28.26 -44.16 1.75
N LEU A 5 -29.57 -43.91 1.79
CA LEU A 5 -30.13 -42.57 1.59
C LEU A 5 -29.97 -41.66 2.82
N MET A 6 -29.91 -42.21 4.04
CA MET A 6 -29.67 -41.39 5.23
C MET A 6 -28.21 -40.93 5.36
N GLY A 7 -27.24 -41.72 4.89
CA GLY A 7 -25.82 -41.34 4.94
C GLY A 7 -25.49 -40.11 4.07
N LEU A 8 -26.15 -39.98 2.91
CA LEU A 8 -25.97 -38.83 2.02
C LEU A 8 -26.58 -37.53 2.56
N LEU A 9 -27.65 -37.62 3.35
CA LEU A 9 -28.35 -36.44 3.87
C LEU A 9 -27.59 -35.79 5.04
N VAL A 10 -26.85 -36.58 5.84
CA VAL A 10 -25.98 -36.06 6.90
C VAL A 10 -24.70 -35.43 6.33
N ALA A 11 -24.16 -35.97 5.23
CA ALA A 11 -22.98 -35.39 4.57
C ALA A 11 -23.28 -34.02 3.92
N ALA A 12 -24.48 -33.84 3.38
CA ALA A 12 -24.91 -32.55 2.82
C ALA A 12 -25.07 -31.45 3.88
N LEU A 13 -25.42 -31.81 5.11
CA LEU A 13 -25.63 -30.86 6.21
C LEU A 13 -24.32 -30.42 6.91
N VAL A 14 -23.26 -31.24 6.83
CA VAL A 14 -21.92 -30.84 7.32
C VAL A 14 -21.18 -29.97 6.30
N MET A 15 -21.47 -30.09 5.00
CA MET A 15 -20.87 -29.22 3.98
C MET A 15 -21.48 -27.82 3.87
N THR A 16 -22.68 -27.58 4.40
CA THR A 16 -23.27 -26.23 4.46
C THR A 16 -22.89 -25.43 5.71
N GLY A 17 -22.22 -26.06 6.69
CA GLY A 17 -21.79 -25.43 7.94
C GLY A 17 -20.47 -24.62 7.87
N SER A 18 -19.89 -24.42 6.69
CA SER A 18 -18.55 -23.81 6.52
C SER A 18 -18.55 -22.46 5.80
N LEU A 19 -19.64 -21.69 5.84
CA LEU A 19 -19.71 -20.37 5.20
C LEU A 19 -20.27 -19.27 6.12
N SER A 20 -19.86 -19.29 7.39
CA SER A 20 -20.07 -18.17 8.29
C SER A 20 -18.84 -17.93 9.15
N VAL A 21 -17.68 -17.81 8.50
CA VAL A 21 -16.71 -16.81 8.98
C VAL A 21 -17.35 -15.46 8.70
N LEU A 22 -18.22 -15.07 9.64
CA LEU A 22 -18.67 -13.73 9.85
C LEU A 22 -17.39 -12.91 10.07
N ALA A 23 -16.83 -12.43 8.97
CA ALA A 23 -15.81 -11.40 8.99
C ALA A 23 -16.48 -10.22 9.69
N LYS A 24 -16.31 -10.16 11.02
CA LYS A 24 -16.64 -8.98 11.79
C LYS A 24 -15.92 -7.86 11.07
N PRO A 25 -16.61 -6.85 10.50
CA PRO A 25 -15.92 -5.70 9.99
C PRO A 25 -15.21 -5.12 11.20
N HIS A 26 -13.88 -5.25 11.24
CA HIS A 26 -13.08 -4.54 12.22
C HIS A 26 -13.49 -3.09 12.06
N ARG A 27 -14.20 -2.57 13.08
CA ARG A 27 -14.68 -1.20 13.13
C ARG A 27 -13.47 -0.30 13.00
N PHE A 28 -13.21 0.13 11.77
CA PHE A 28 -12.20 1.09 11.40
C PHE A 28 -12.51 2.36 12.20
N TYR A 29 -11.62 2.72 13.12
CA TYR A 29 -11.75 3.93 13.94
C TYR A 29 -12.10 5.14 13.05
N GLY A 30 -13.26 5.77 13.32
CA GLY A 30 -13.58 7.15 12.96
C GLY A 30 -13.35 7.54 11.51
N ARG A 31 -13.93 6.82 10.54
CA ARG A 31 -13.88 7.19 9.12
C ARG A 31 -14.58 8.55 8.93
N PRO A 32 -13.86 9.65 8.62
CA PRO A 32 -14.53 10.89 8.23
C PRO A 32 -15.32 10.58 6.95
N GLU A 33 -16.52 11.16 6.84
CA GLU A 33 -17.32 11.10 5.61
C GLU A 33 -16.45 11.49 4.41
N LYS A 34 -16.61 10.80 3.27
CA LYS A 34 -15.88 11.12 2.03
C LYS A 34 -16.06 12.62 1.76
N PRO A 35 -14.98 13.43 1.63
CA PRO A 35 -15.13 14.87 1.51
C PRO A 35 -15.96 15.22 0.28
N TYR A 36 -16.66 16.35 0.31
CA TYR A 36 -17.48 16.86 -0.79
C TYR A 36 -16.73 16.90 -2.15
N ALA A 37 -17.44 16.56 -3.23
CA ALA A 37 -16.91 16.31 -4.59
C ALA A 37 -15.92 17.36 -5.14
N GLY A 38 -16.04 18.64 -4.78
CA GLY A 38 -15.14 19.70 -5.24
C GLY A 38 -13.75 19.70 -4.58
N ARG A 39 -13.65 19.37 -3.28
CA ARG A 39 -12.35 19.26 -2.58
C ARG A 39 -11.61 17.98 -3.03
N ASN A 40 -12.35 16.94 -3.39
CA ASN A 40 -11.77 15.68 -3.84
C ASN A 40 -10.98 15.81 -5.13
N HIS A 41 -11.31 16.74 -6.05
CA HIS A 41 -10.57 16.85 -7.31
C HIS A 41 -9.10 17.22 -7.10
N ARG A 42 -8.83 18.29 -6.34
CA ARG A 42 -7.45 18.72 -6.06
C ARG A 42 -6.68 17.66 -5.26
N VAL A 43 -7.31 17.08 -4.24
CA VAL A 43 -6.66 16.03 -3.43
C VAL A 43 -6.40 14.77 -4.26
N ARG A 44 -7.27 14.45 -5.23
CA ARG A 44 -7.06 13.37 -6.20
C ARG A 44 -5.86 13.65 -7.11
N GLU A 45 -5.76 14.85 -7.67
CA GLU A 45 -4.62 15.24 -8.51
C GLU A 45 -3.31 15.22 -7.71
N ASP A 46 -3.33 15.76 -6.49
CA ASP A 46 -2.20 15.68 -5.56
C ASP A 46 -1.83 14.22 -5.28
N ALA A 47 -2.81 13.36 -4.99
CA ALA A 47 -2.58 11.95 -4.72
C ALA A 47 -1.95 11.25 -5.92
N ARG A 48 -2.48 11.48 -7.12
CA ARG A 48 -1.92 10.95 -8.36
C ARG A 48 -0.46 11.38 -8.53
N TYR A 49 -0.19 12.67 -8.41
CA TYR A 49 1.15 13.23 -8.51
C TYR A 49 2.12 12.59 -7.50
N VAL A 50 1.72 12.49 -6.22
CA VAL A 50 2.56 11.92 -5.16
C VAL A 50 2.79 10.43 -5.38
N ILE A 51 1.78 9.67 -5.83
CA ILE A 51 1.91 8.23 -6.12
C ILE A 51 2.93 8.01 -7.25
N HIS A 52 2.86 8.76 -8.35
CA HIS A 52 3.82 8.62 -9.47
C HIS A 52 5.24 8.98 -9.05
N ARG A 53 5.41 10.12 -8.40
CA ARG A 53 6.74 10.56 -7.97
C ARG A 53 7.37 9.59 -6.97
N THR A 54 6.55 8.99 -6.10
CA THR A 54 6.99 7.94 -5.17
C THR A 54 7.36 6.65 -5.90
N ALA A 55 6.60 6.23 -6.92
CA ALA A 55 6.97 5.07 -7.73
C ALA A 55 8.34 5.23 -8.38
N GLN A 56 8.67 6.44 -8.86
CA GLN A 56 10.01 6.74 -9.36
C GLN A 56 11.08 6.63 -8.27
N THR A 57 10.81 7.11 -7.05
CA THR A 57 11.75 6.96 -5.93
C THR A 57 11.97 5.50 -5.54
N ILE A 58 10.91 4.67 -5.59
CA ILE A 58 11.04 3.24 -5.32
C ILE A 58 11.86 2.55 -6.41
N TYR A 59 11.68 2.93 -7.67
CA TYR A 59 12.53 2.44 -8.78
C TYR A 59 14.00 2.77 -8.55
N ASP A 60 14.31 3.99 -8.13
CA ASP A 60 15.69 4.38 -7.77
C ASP A 60 16.21 3.54 -6.60
N ALA A 61 15.39 3.29 -5.58
CA ALA A 61 15.75 2.43 -4.45
C ALA A 61 15.99 0.96 -4.86
N GLN A 62 15.17 0.41 -5.78
CA GLN A 62 15.37 -0.92 -6.35
C GLN A 62 16.73 -1.00 -7.06
N ARG A 63 17.08 0.01 -7.87
CA ARG A 63 18.39 0.07 -8.53
C ARG A 63 19.54 0.15 -7.52
N ALA A 64 19.43 1.03 -6.53
CA ALA A 64 20.43 1.16 -5.49
C ALA A 64 20.66 -0.17 -4.73
N ALA A 65 19.57 -0.88 -4.41
CA ALA A 65 19.62 -2.18 -3.76
C ALA A 65 20.16 -3.29 -4.67
N GLU A 66 19.95 -3.22 -5.98
CA GLU A 66 20.55 -4.15 -6.94
C GLU A 66 22.08 -4.07 -6.93
N PHE A 67 22.64 -2.86 -6.85
CA PHE A 67 24.08 -2.65 -6.79
C PHE A 67 24.66 -2.89 -5.40
N GLY A 68 24.08 -2.28 -4.35
CA GLY A 68 24.64 -2.28 -3.00
C GLY A 68 24.21 -3.46 -2.12
N ARG A 69 23.28 -4.30 -2.58
CA ARG A 69 22.79 -5.54 -1.94
C ARG A 69 22.14 -5.35 -0.56
N ARG A 70 21.74 -4.12 -0.19
CA ARG A 70 20.97 -3.85 1.03
C ARG A 70 19.51 -3.59 0.66
N TYR A 71 18.62 -4.45 1.13
CA TYR A 71 17.20 -4.43 0.76
C TYR A 71 16.30 -3.94 1.91
N ASP A 72 16.87 -3.69 3.09
CA ASP A 72 16.14 -3.35 4.31
C ASP A 72 15.19 -2.16 4.08
N GLY A 73 13.88 -2.42 4.15
CA GLY A 73 12.85 -1.41 3.92
C GLY A 73 12.24 -1.39 2.52
N LEU A 74 12.80 -2.11 1.54
CA LEU A 74 12.26 -2.16 0.18
C LEU A 74 10.87 -2.80 0.15
N ARG A 75 10.65 -3.86 0.94
CA ARG A 75 9.33 -4.48 1.11
C ARG A 75 8.32 -3.52 1.72
N TRP A 76 8.74 -2.73 2.69
CA TRP A 76 7.89 -1.70 3.30
C TRP A 76 7.52 -0.61 2.29
N ALA A 77 8.50 -0.11 1.53
CA ALA A 77 8.27 0.87 0.47
C ALA A 77 7.23 0.39 -0.55
N ILE A 78 7.40 -0.84 -1.03
CA ILE A 78 6.49 -1.44 -2.03
C ILE A 78 5.11 -1.71 -1.43
N GLY A 79 5.03 -2.26 -0.22
CA GLY A 79 3.76 -2.52 0.47
C GLY A 79 2.94 -1.24 0.69
N HIS A 80 3.58 -0.17 1.17
CA HIS A 80 2.92 1.13 1.31
C HIS A 80 2.46 1.70 -0.03
N GLN A 81 3.24 1.56 -1.10
CA GLN A 81 2.86 2.03 -2.43
C GLN A 81 1.68 1.25 -3.02
N GLN A 82 1.65 -0.08 -2.83
CA GLN A 82 0.51 -0.90 -3.23
C GLN A 82 -0.75 -0.51 -2.45
N ARG A 83 -0.62 -0.27 -1.14
CA ARG A 83 -1.74 0.20 -0.31
C ARG A 83 -2.22 1.58 -0.74
N ALA A 84 -1.31 2.49 -1.08
CA ALA A 84 -1.66 3.81 -1.60
C ALA A 84 -2.49 3.74 -2.88
N ARG A 85 -2.14 2.83 -3.80
CA ARG A 85 -2.93 2.63 -5.04
C ARG A 85 -4.34 2.13 -4.75
N GLN A 86 -4.47 1.12 -3.90
CA GLN A 86 -5.79 0.62 -3.48
C GLN A 86 -6.64 1.76 -2.88
N LEU A 87 -6.04 2.55 -1.99
CA LEU A 87 -6.72 3.70 -1.38
C LEU A 87 -7.12 4.74 -2.42
N TYR A 88 -6.27 5.01 -3.41
CA TYR A 88 -6.58 5.92 -4.52
C TYR A 88 -7.78 5.40 -5.34
N ASP A 89 -7.78 4.13 -5.71
CA ASP A 89 -8.84 3.50 -6.49
C ASP A 89 -10.18 3.48 -5.72
N ASP A 90 -10.12 3.28 -4.40
CA ASP A 90 -11.27 3.34 -3.49
C ASP A 90 -11.78 4.79 -3.22
N GLY A 91 -11.07 5.81 -3.71
CA GLY A 91 -11.37 7.23 -3.55
C GLY A 91 -10.86 7.86 -2.24
N TRP A 92 -10.00 7.18 -1.48
CA TRP A 92 -9.34 7.67 -0.26
C TRP A 92 -8.04 8.39 -0.60
N TYR A 93 -8.13 9.47 -1.36
CA TYR A 93 -6.97 10.17 -1.93
C TYR A 93 -5.98 10.68 -0.87
N GLN A 94 -6.48 11.22 0.24
CA GLN A 94 -5.61 11.72 1.30
C GLN A 94 -4.84 10.60 2.01
N ASP A 95 -5.50 9.48 2.31
CA ASP A 95 -4.82 8.30 2.86
C ASP A 95 -3.83 7.70 1.86
N ALA A 96 -4.17 7.73 0.56
CA ALA A 96 -3.25 7.34 -0.51
C ALA A 96 -1.98 8.19 -0.52
N ILE A 97 -2.09 9.51 -0.31
CA ILE A 97 -0.93 10.41 -0.13
C ILE A 97 -0.11 9.97 1.09
N TYR A 98 -0.74 9.75 2.24
CA TYR A 98 -0.03 9.36 3.46
C TYR A 98 0.76 8.06 3.30
N HIS A 99 0.15 7.03 2.72
CA HIS A 99 0.84 5.78 2.43
C HIS A 99 1.95 5.98 1.37
N SER A 100 1.75 6.81 0.35
CA SER A 100 2.80 7.11 -0.64
C SER A 100 4.00 7.84 -0.04
N LEU A 101 3.77 8.83 0.83
CA LEU A 101 4.85 9.53 1.53
C LEU A 101 5.62 8.57 2.44
N ARG A 102 4.91 7.68 3.14
CA ARG A 102 5.54 6.65 3.96
C ARG A 102 6.38 5.67 3.12
N ALA A 103 5.88 5.27 1.95
CA ALA A 103 6.64 4.45 1.00
C ALA A 103 7.94 5.15 0.57
N ARG A 104 7.86 6.46 0.29
CA ARG A 104 9.02 7.26 -0.12
C ARG A 104 10.08 7.34 0.98
N ASP A 105 9.69 7.49 2.24
CA ASP A 105 10.61 7.48 3.37
C ASP A 105 11.46 6.20 3.40
N PHE A 106 10.82 5.04 3.24
CA PHE A 106 11.52 3.76 3.19
C PHE A 106 12.42 3.64 1.95
N ALA A 107 11.95 4.09 0.79
CA ALA A 107 12.76 4.08 -0.42
C ALA A 107 14.02 4.96 -0.28
N VAL A 108 13.92 6.14 0.33
CA VAL A 108 15.08 7.00 0.63
C VAL A 108 16.05 6.32 1.59
N GLN A 109 15.54 5.62 2.61
CA GLN A 109 16.38 4.84 3.52
C GLN A 109 17.16 3.74 2.79
N VAL A 110 16.51 3.01 1.87
CA VAL A 110 17.17 2.00 1.04
C VAL A 110 18.28 2.62 0.19
N ILE A 111 18.03 3.76 -0.47
CA ILE A 111 19.03 4.47 -1.28
C ILE A 111 20.25 4.83 -0.42
N GLN A 112 20.01 5.44 0.75
CA GLN A 112 21.07 5.85 1.68
C GLN A 112 21.84 4.65 2.23
N ALA A 113 21.15 3.56 2.58
CA ALA A 113 21.77 2.34 3.07
C ALA A 113 22.74 1.74 2.05
N ASN A 114 22.45 1.87 0.75
CA ASN A 114 23.31 1.43 -0.35
C ASN A 114 24.38 2.46 -0.75
N ARG A 115 24.61 3.49 0.07
CA ARG A 115 25.62 4.56 -0.15
C ARG A 115 25.41 5.40 -1.41
N GLU A 116 24.23 5.33 -2.01
CA GLU A 116 23.84 6.25 -3.07
C GLU A 116 23.36 7.56 -2.45
N ARG A 117 23.62 8.68 -3.13
CA ARG A 117 23.12 9.99 -2.70
C ARG A 117 21.70 10.18 -3.21
N PRO A 118 20.69 10.34 -2.33
CA PRO A 118 19.35 10.67 -2.78
C PRO A 118 19.38 11.98 -3.55
N ARG A 119 18.78 11.97 -4.75
CA ARG A 119 18.66 13.18 -5.56
C ARG A 119 17.73 14.19 -4.87
N ARG A 120 17.92 15.48 -5.12
CA ARG A 120 17.15 16.53 -4.42
C ARG A 120 15.64 16.39 -4.70
N GLU A 121 15.30 15.87 -5.85
CA GLU A 121 13.93 15.63 -6.33
C GLU A 121 13.23 14.50 -5.56
N LEU A 122 13.91 13.78 -4.66
CA LEU A 122 13.31 12.78 -3.78
C LEU A 122 12.76 13.38 -2.49
N PHE A 123 13.22 14.57 -2.09
CA PHE A 123 12.73 15.27 -0.90
C PHE A 123 11.34 15.88 -1.12
N LEU A 124 10.61 16.05 -0.01
CA LEU A 124 9.25 16.59 -0.04
C LEU A 124 9.22 18.00 -0.66
N ASN A 125 8.31 18.21 -1.59
CA ASN A 125 7.97 19.56 -2.07
C ASN A 125 6.98 20.23 -1.10
N GLU A 126 6.57 21.46 -1.42
CA GLU A 126 5.68 22.23 -0.54
C GLU A 126 4.31 21.57 -0.33
N THR A 127 3.70 21.08 -1.40
CA THR A 127 2.42 20.36 -1.31
C THR A 127 2.54 19.11 -0.44
N GLU A 128 3.58 18.30 -0.66
CA GLU A 128 3.85 17.09 0.11
C GLU A 128 4.15 17.38 1.59
N ARG A 129 4.84 18.49 1.90
CA ARG A 129 5.09 18.93 3.28
C ARG A 129 3.80 19.20 4.04
N ARG A 130 2.82 19.88 3.41
CA ARG A 130 1.51 20.13 4.03
C ARG A 130 0.77 18.84 4.39
N TYR A 131 0.81 17.84 3.52
CA TYR A 131 0.23 16.53 3.83
C TYR A 131 1.00 15.80 4.93
N SER A 132 2.34 15.83 4.88
CA SER A 132 3.20 15.20 5.89
C SER A 132 2.92 15.73 7.31
N GLN A 133 2.70 17.03 7.46
CA GLN A 133 2.35 17.65 8.75
C GLN A 133 1.02 17.15 9.34
N ASN A 134 0.07 16.75 8.48
CA ASN A 134 -1.25 16.27 8.89
C ASN A 134 -1.35 14.74 8.86
N ALA A 135 -0.28 14.04 8.51
CA ALA A 135 -0.27 12.59 8.39
C ALA A 135 -0.38 11.93 9.78
N PRO A 136 -1.05 10.77 9.89
CA PRO A 136 -0.96 9.93 11.07
C PRO A 136 0.50 9.59 11.40
N LYS A 137 0.78 9.31 12.67
CA LYS A 137 2.10 8.81 13.08
C LYS A 137 2.51 7.60 12.24
N LYS A 138 3.79 7.54 11.87
CA LYS A 138 4.36 6.51 10.98
C LYS A 138 3.99 5.09 11.42
N ASP A 139 4.15 4.77 12.70
CA ASP A 139 3.83 3.45 13.25
C ASP A 139 2.36 3.05 13.04
N LYS A 140 1.43 4.02 13.03
CA LYS A 140 0.01 3.76 12.74
C LYS A 140 -0.26 3.44 11.27
N LEU A 141 0.58 3.94 10.36
CA LEU A 141 0.49 3.61 8.93
C LEU A 141 1.09 2.23 8.67
N ASP A 142 2.17 1.89 9.37
CA ASP A 142 2.94 0.65 9.17
C ASP A 142 2.14 -0.60 9.62
N ILE A 143 1.35 -0.50 10.70
CA ILE A 143 0.47 -1.58 11.19
C ILE A 143 -0.57 -2.02 10.14
N LYS A 144 -0.89 -1.17 9.16
CA LYS A 144 -1.98 -1.41 8.19
C LYS A 144 -1.57 -2.19 6.94
N LEU A 145 -0.38 -2.79 6.91
CA LEU A 145 0.12 -3.50 5.73
C LEU A 145 -0.04 -5.02 5.84
N ASP A 146 -0.72 -5.60 4.85
CA ASP A 146 -0.72 -7.04 4.60
C ASP A 146 0.44 -7.39 3.66
N PHE A 147 1.53 -7.87 4.25
CA PHE A 147 2.73 -8.22 3.51
C PHE A 147 2.70 -9.59 2.82
N ALA A 148 1.63 -10.37 2.97
CA ALA A 148 1.49 -11.63 2.26
C ALA A 148 1.48 -11.41 0.74
N LYS A 149 0.99 -10.24 0.29
CA LYS A 149 0.88 -9.88 -1.13
C LYS A 149 2.13 -9.24 -1.74
N VAL A 150 3.09 -8.84 -0.91
CA VAL A 150 4.27 -8.08 -1.34
C VAL A 150 5.42 -9.02 -1.75
N GLY A 151 5.45 -10.27 -1.27
CA GLY A 151 6.52 -11.22 -1.57
C GLY A 151 7.84 -10.92 -0.83
N ASP A 152 8.88 -11.66 -1.18
CA ASP A 152 10.22 -11.61 -0.57
C ASP A 152 11.08 -10.47 -1.13
N GLU A 153 11.88 -9.81 -0.30
CA GLU A 153 12.66 -8.60 -0.60
C GLU A 153 13.61 -8.76 -1.79
N LEU A 154 14.26 -9.91 -1.90
CA LEU A 154 15.15 -10.21 -3.04
C LEU A 154 14.40 -10.26 -4.38
N LYS A 155 13.12 -10.68 -4.35
CA LYS A 155 12.28 -10.76 -5.56
C LYS A 155 11.69 -9.40 -5.95
N LEU A 156 11.73 -8.42 -5.04
CA LEU A 156 11.09 -7.12 -5.22
C LEU A 156 11.87 -6.16 -6.12
N VAL A 157 13.16 -6.39 -6.37
CA VAL A 157 14.01 -5.53 -7.21
C VAL A 157 13.46 -5.35 -8.63
N ARG A 158 12.68 -6.32 -9.12
CA ARG A 158 12.13 -6.31 -10.48
C ARG A 158 10.67 -5.89 -10.56
N LEU A 159 10.05 -5.53 -9.44
CA LEU A 159 8.63 -5.20 -9.41
C LEU A 159 8.42 -3.81 -10.02
N LYS A 160 7.86 -3.77 -11.25
CA LYS A 160 7.45 -2.52 -11.89
C LYS A 160 6.18 -2.01 -11.21
N LEU A 161 6.34 -1.04 -10.31
CA LEU A 161 5.22 -0.35 -9.71
C LEU A 161 4.62 0.60 -10.76
N GLY A 162 3.63 0.09 -11.51
CA GLY A 162 2.94 0.75 -12.63
C GLY A 162 3.05 2.27 -12.63
N LEU A 163 4.05 2.77 -13.37
CA LEU A 163 4.19 4.20 -13.66
C LEU A 163 3.06 4.68 -14.59
N ASP A 164 2.23 3.74 -15.05
CA ASP A 164 1.15 3.87 -16.03
C ASP A 164 -0.21 4.20 -15.40
N ILE A 165 -0.27 4.93 -14.28
CA ILE A 165 -1.55 5.48 -13.80
C ILE A 165 -1.97 6.64 -14.73
N ASN A 166 -2.19 6.31 -16.00
CA ASN A 166 -2.54 7.07 -17.20
C ASN A 166 -1.80 8.41 -17.41
N GLN A 167 -1.07 8.54 -18.52
CA GLN A 167 -0.98 9.85 -19.17
C GLN A 167 -2.39 10.36 -19.49
#